data_AF-A0A9D8MKB5-F1
#
_entry.id   AF-A0A9D8MKB5-F1
#
_cell.length_a   1.000
_cell.length_b   1.000
_cell.length_c   1.000
_cell.angle_alpha   90.00
_cell.angle_beta   90.00
_cell.angle_gamma   90.00
#
_symmetry.space_group_name_H-M   'P 1'
#
loop_
_entity.id
_entity.type
_entity.pdbx_description
1 polymer ?
#
loop_
_entity_poly.entity_id
_entity_poly.type
_entity_poly.pdbx_seq_one_letter_code
_entity_poly.pdbx_strand_id
1 'polypeptide(L)'
;MEFLKNHYEKLILGVIIIGLVVAAVLVSMGGESDDMGGTDAPVYEAKAKPLDLTTNLAALSRFTESESLDFEDGHYMFNPGVWQRKPDGSFVTGAQLGPKGLKIKKIDPLKFSVTFVDVSSGTTPRCSMRITRVNPPGEKGLPTGMTSTLMAVGEENDFFKFLEARPADAPTEVVLEMKKDGEEVTLPKGKTYERIEGYIAELWYDAENKDFKNIREKSSLVLSGETNNVVAVTAEDVVLLNPATTLKTTLKYNAAP
;
A
#
# COMPACT_ATOMS: atom_id res chain seq x y z
N MET A 1 -36.87 -68.40 -84.20
CA MET A 1 -36.58 -66.94 -84.14
C MET A 1 -37.16 -66.23 -82.92
N GLU A 2 -38.05 -66.84 -82.11
CA GLU A 2 -38.72 -66.11 -81.02
C GLU A 2 -37.81 -65.65 -79.87
N PHE A 3 -36.74 -66.41 -79.58
CA PHE A 3 -35.82 -66.09 -78.47
C PHE A 3 -35.12 -64.73 -78.63
N LEU A 4 -34.71 -64.37 -79.86
CA LEU A 4 -34.16 -63.04 -80.15
C LEU A 4 -35.20 -61.93 -80.03
N LYS A 5 -36.50 -62.23 -80.19
CA LYS A 5 -37.58 -61.25 -80.16
C LYS A 5 -38.01 -60.92 -78.72
N ASN A 6 -38.12 -61.94 -77.87
CA ASN A 6 -38.56 -61.79 -76.48
C ASN A 6 -37.44 -61.35 -75.52
N HIS A 7 -36.16 -61.48 -75.91
CA HIS A 7 -35.01 -61.08 -75.10
C HIS A 7 -34.10 -60.06 -75.81
N TYR A 8 -34.63 -59.39 -76.85
CA TYR A 8 -33.95 -58.30 -77.57
C TYR A 8 -33.44 -57.21 -76.63
N GLU A 9 -34.27 -56.77 -75.69
CA GLU A 9 -33.92 -55.76 -74.68
C GLU A 9 -32.71 -56.19 -73.83
N LYS A 10 -32.65 -57.45 -73.40
CA LYS A 10 -31.53 -58.00 -72.63
C LYS A 10 -30.24 -58.10 -73.46
N LEU A 11 -30.35 -58.39 -74.75
CA LEU A 11 -29.21 -58.40 -75.67
C LEU A 11 -28.68 -56.99 -75.93
N ILE A 12 -29.56 -56.00 -76.17
CA ILE A 12 -29.15 -54.59 -76.29
C ILE A 12 -28.49 -54.12 -74.99
N LEU A 13 -29.12 -54.37 -73.84
CA LEU A 13 -28.60 -53.95 -72.54
C LEU A 13 -27.23 -54.58 -72.26
N GLY A 14 -27.04 -55.86 -72.60
CA GLY A 14 -25.74 -56.53 -72.52
C GLY A 14 -24.67 -55.86 -73.38
N VAL A 15 -24.98 -55.52 -74.64
CA VAL A 15 -24.06 -54.80 -75.54
C VAL A 15 -23.74 -53.39 -75.01
N ILE A 16 -24.73 -52.66 -74.49
CA ILE A 16 -24.53 -51.34 -73.88
C ILE A 16 -23.62 -51.43 -72.65
N ILE A 17 -23.86 -52.38 -71.74
CA ILE A 17 -23.05 -52.56 -70.53
C ILE A 17 -21.59 -52.92 -70.89
N ILE A 18 -21.39 -53.83 -71.87
CA ILE A 18 -20.05 -54.18 -72.35
C ILE A 18 -19.37 -52.94 -72.97
N GLY A 19 -20.08 -52.16 -73.79
CA GLY A 19 -19.57 -50.91 -74.36
C GLY A 19 -19.18 -49.88 -73.30
N LEU A 20 -19.96 -49.76 -72.22
CA LEU A 20 -19.69 -48.83 -71.11
C LEU A 20 -18.47 -49.27 -70.29
N VAL A 21 -18.30 -50.58 -70.05
CA VAL A 21 -17.08 -51.13 -69.41
C VAL A 21 -15.84 -50.87 -70.28
N VAL A 22 -15.92 -51.10 -71.60
CA VAL A 22 -14.81 -50.82 -72.52
C VAL A 22 -14.49 -49.32 -72.56
N ALA A 23 -15.50 -48.44 -72.56
CA ALA A 23 -15.30 -47.00 -72.49
C ALA A 23 -14.65 -46.56 -71.16
N ALA A 24 -15.05 -47.14 -70.03
CA ALA A 24 -14.44 -46.86 -68.72
C ALA A 24 -12.97 -47.30 -68.66
N VAL A 25 -12.63 -48.46 -69.24
CA VAL A 25 -11.23 -48.92 -69.35
C VAL A 25 -10.41 -47.99 -70.25
N LEU A 26 -10.96 -47.54 -71.39
CA LEU A 26 -10.29 -46.59 -72.28
C LEU A 26 -10.06 -45.23 -71.61
N VAL A 27 -11.03 -44.71 -70.85
CA VAL A 27 -10.87 -43.48 -70.06
C VAL A 27 -9.81 -43.67 -68.96
N SER A 28 -9.77 -44.83 -68.31
CA SER A 28 -8.78 -45.10 -67.26
C SER A 28 -7.37 -45.40 -67.80
N MET A 29 -7.22 -45.83 -69.06
CA MET A 29 -5.92 -46.06 -69.71
C MET A 29 -5.41 -44.84 -70.50
N GLY A 30 -6.29 -43.91 -70.88
CA GLY A 30 -5.92 -42.57 -71.35
C GLY A 30 -5.75 -41.54 -70.22
N GLY A 31 -5.84 -41.99 -68.97
CA GLY A 31 -5.85 -41.15 -67.77
C GLY A 31 -4.47 -40.85 -67.17
N GLU A 32 -3.41 -40.77 -67.98
CA GLU A 32 -2.10 -40.29 -67.52
C GLU A 32 -1.38 -39.51 -68.62
N SER A 33 -0.84 -38.35 -68.24
CA SER A 33 -0.14 -37.38 -69.11
C SER A 33 -0.87 -36.97 -70.40
N ASP A 34 -1.80 -36.02 -70.27
CA ASP A 34 -1.56 -34.77 -70.97
C ASP A 34 -1.78 -33.58 -70.01
N ASP A 35 -0.70 -32.84 -69.90
CA ASP A 35 -0.51 -31.56 -69.23
C ASP A 35 -1.77 -30.70 -69.21
N MET A 36 -2.32 -30.41 -68.03
CA MET A 36 -3.18 -29.23 -67.89
C MET A 36 -2.28 -28.02 -68.11
N GLY A 37 -2.18 -27.61 -69.37
CA GLY A 37 -1.43 -26.44 -69.81
C GLY A 37 -1.81 -25.24 -68.97
N GLY A 38 -1.03 -25.00 -67.92
CA GLY A 38 -0.89 -23.70 -67.33
C GLY A 38 -0.59 -22.76 -68.48
N THR A 39 -1.30 -21.62 -68.50
CA THR A 39 -1.01 -20.58 -69.46
C THR A 39 0.50 -20.31 -69.45
N ASP A 40 1.15 -20.39 -70.60
CA ASP A 40 2.53 -19.91 -70.84
C ASP A 40 2.61 -18.38 -70.72
N ALA A 41 2.07 -17.83 -69.62
CA ALA A 41 2.65 -16.65 -69.03
C ALA A 41 4.07 -17.04 -68.65
N PRO A 42 5.11 -16.27 -69.04
CA PRO A 42 6.46 -16.55 -68.60
C PRO A 42 6.45 -16.62 -67.08
N VAL A 43 6.81 -17.78 -66.52
CA VAL A 43 6.99 -17.93 -65.08
C VAL A 43 8.16 -17.05 -64.70
N TYR A 44 7.83 -15.82 -64.31
CA TYR A 44 8.75 -14.95 -63.61
C TYR A 44 9.06 -15.60 -62.27
N GLU A 45 10.08 -16.47 -62.25
CA GLU A 45 10.93 -16.68 -61.09
C GLU A 45 11.69 -15.39 -60.78
N ALA A 46 10.93 -14.31 -60.50
CA ALA A 46 11.41 -13.24 -59.67
C ALA A 46 11.69 -13.89 -58.31
N LYS A 47 12.93 -14.34 -58.11
CA LYS A 47 13.44 -14.84 -56.83
C LYS A 47 13.06 -13.81 -55.78
N ALA A 48 12.00 -14.09 -55.03
CA ALA A 48 11.44 -13.14 -54.10
C ALA A 48 12.57 -12.80 -53.12
N LYS A 49 12.98 -11.53 -53.07
CA LYS A 49 13.96 -11.09 -52.09
C LYS A 49 13.38 -11.48 -50.72
N PRO A 50 14.15 -12.15 -49.85
CA PRO A 50 13.63 -12.63 -48.58
C PRO A 50 13.00 -11.44 -47.85
N LEU A 51 11.70 -11.57 -47.55
CA LEU A 51 10.96 -10.48 -46.93
C LEU A 51 11.56 -10.23 -45.54
N ASP A 52 11.97 -8.99 -45.27
CA ASP A 52 12.56 -8.66 -43.99
C ASP A 52 11.49 -8.63 -42.90
N LEU A 53 11.44 -9.73 -42.14
CA LEU A 53 10.52 -9.91 -41.02
C LEU A 53 11.08 -9.40 -39.70
N THR A 54 12.29 -8.81 -39.65
CA THR A 54 12.91 -8.36 -38.39
C THR A 54 12.02 -7.40 -37.61
N THR A 55 11.41 -6.42 -38.28
CA THR A 55 10.45 -5.48 -37.67
C THR A 55 9.23 -6.18 -37.08
N ASN A 56 8.71 -7.21 -37.76
CA ASN A 56 7.52 -7.96 -37.31
C ASN A 56 7.84 -8.88 -36.13
N LEU A 57 9.02 -9.52 -36.15
CA LEU A 57 9.52 -10.33 -35.04
C LEU A 57 9.84 -9.47 -33.81
N ALA A 58 10.40 -8.27 -34.00
CA ALA A 58 10.63 -7.29 -32.94
C ALA A 58 9.33 -6.67 -32.38
N ALA A 59 8.24 -6.66 -33.15
CA ALA A 59 6.92 -6.32 -32.64
C ALA A 59 6.34 -7.47 -31.79
N LEU A 60 6.45 -8.71 -32.26
CA LEU A 60 6.01 -9.91 -31.53
C LEU A 60 6.76 -10.13 -30.20
N SER A 61 8.07 -9.86 -30.15
CA SER A 61 8.85 -9.99 -28.91
C SER A 61 8.33 -9.05 -27.81
N ARG A 62 7.96 -7.80 -28.16
CA ARG A 62 7.37 -6.83 -27.23
C ARG A 62 5.99 -7.23 -26.67
N PHE A 63 5.28 -8.15 -27.34
CA PHE A 63 4.02 -8.70 -26.84
C PHE A 63 4.21 -9.97 -26.00
N THR A 64 5.33 -10.68 -26.16
CA THR A 64 5.66 -11.86 -25.34
C THR A 64 6.40 -11.47 -24.07
N GLU A 65 7.19 -10.40 -24.11
CA GLU A 65 7.82 -9.76 -22.96
C GLU A 65 6.85 -8.76 -22.32
N SER A 66 5.90 -9.28 -21.53
CA SER A 66 4.92 -8.45 -20.83
C SER A 66 5.57 -7.64 -19.71
N GLU A 67 5.91 -6.39 -20.00
CA GLU A 67 6.46 -5.46 -19.01
C GLU A 67 5.43 -5.17 -17.91
N SER A 68 5.84 -5.32 -16.64
CA SER A 68 4.95 -5.10 -15.50
C SER A 68 4.73 -3.60 -15.28
N LEU A 69 3.60 -3.10 -15.75
CA LEU A 69 3.18 -1.71 -15.54
C LEU A 69 2.85 -1.46 -14.06
N ASP A 70 3.69 -0.67 -13.40
CA ASP A 70 3.52 -0.23 -12.01
C ASP A 70 2.47 0.89 -11.88
N PHE A 71 1.21 0.48 -11.74
CA PHE A 71 0.10 1.41 -11.53
C PHE A 71 0.03 1.99 -10.11
N GLU A 72 0.87 1.57 -9.15
CA GLU A 72 0.86 2.11 -7.78
C GLU A 72 1.63 3.43 -7.69
N ASP A 73 2.76 3.57 -8.37
CA ASP A 73 3.58 4.79 -8.39
C ASP A 73 3.19 5.81 -9.49
N GLY A 74 1.95 5.73 -9.97
CA GLY A 74 1.25 6.85 -10.61
C GLY A 74 1.78 7.24 -11.99
N HIS A 75 1.65 6.33 -12.97
CA HIS A 75 1.99 6.60 -14.37
C HIS A 75 1.46 7.95 -14.89
N TYR A 76 2.39 8.85 -15.25
CA TYR A 76 2.13 10.21 -15.75
C TYR A 76 1.33 10.30 -17.06
N MET A 77 0.88 9.18 -17.64
CA MET A 77 0.13 9.13 -18.90
C MET A 77 -1.37 9.38 -18.75
N PHE A 78 -1.95 9.18 -17.55
CA PHE A 78 -3.38 9.40 -17.29
C PHE A 78 -3.67 10.39 -16.15
N ASN A 79 -2.65 10.78 -15.38
CA ASN A 79 -2.72 11.90 -14.45
C ASN A 79 -1.47 12.77 -14.64
N PRO A 80 -1.50 13.83 -15.46
CA PRO A 80 -0.36 14.72 -15.61
C PRO A 80 -0.09 15.36 -14.25
N GLY A 81 1.11 15.14 -13.69
CA GLY A 81 1.45 15.61 -12.35
C GLY A 81 1.21 17.11 -12.22
N VAL A 82 0.17 17.48 -11.48
CA VAL A 82 -0.31 18.87 -11.42
C VAL A 82 0.80 19.76 -10.86
N TRP A 83 1.23 20.74 -11.65
CA TRP A 83 2.23 21.71 -11.23
C TRP A 83 1.54 22.79 -10.41
N GLN A 84 1.68 22.75 -9.08
CA GLN A 84 1.16 23.81 -8.23
C GLN A 84 2.23 24.88 -8.02
N ARG A 85 1.85 26.14 -8.18
CA ARG A 85 2.72 27.28 -7.87
C ARG A 85 2.75 27.53 -6.37
N LYS A 86 3.94 27.55 -5.78
CA LYS A 86 4.20 27.89 -4.38
C LYS A 86 3.96 29.39 -4.11
N PRO A 87 3.81 29.79 -2.82
CA PRO A 87 3.80 31.20 -2.41
C PRO A 87 5.06 31.98 -2.83
N ASP A 88 6.21 31.32 -2.95
CA ASP A 88 7.48 31.91 -3.42
C ASP A 88 7.55 32.13 -4.94
N GLY A 89 6.54 31.65 -5.69
CA GLY A 89 6.45 31.76 -7.14
C GLY A 89 7.10 30.63 -7.92
N SER A 90 7.83 29.71 -7.27
CA SER A 90 8.34 28.46 -7.86
C SER A 90 7.23 27.42 -8.05
N PHE A 91 7.53 26.28 -8.67
CA PHE A 91 6.55 25.21 -8.92
C PHE A 91 6.93 23.91 -8.22
N VAL A 92 5.91 23.16 -7.80
CA VAL A 92 6.01 21.84 -7.18
C VAL A 92 5.26 20.83 -8.04
N THR A 93 5.89 19.68 -8.27
CA THR A 93 5.29 18.54 -8.99
C THR A 93 4.27 17.79 -8.14
N GLY A 94 3.24 17.22 -8.78
CA GLY A 94 2.19 16.40 -8.14
C GLY A 94 2.65 15.40 -7.07
N ALA A 95 3.81 14.74 -7.25
CA ALA A 95 4.36 13.77 -6.29
C ALA A 95 4.71 14.35 -4.91
N GLN A 96 4.95 15.67 -4.83
CA GLN A 96 5.25 16.40 -3.59
C GLN A 96 4.04 17.20 -3.06
N LEU A 97 2.85 16.94 -3.59
CA LEU A 97 1.59 17.55 -3.14
C LEU A 97 0.78 16.57 -2.28
N GLY A 98 -0.01 17.11 -1.38
CA GLY A 98 -0.76 16.34 -0.39
C GLY A 98 0.14 15.64 0.65
N PRO A 99 -0.31 14.53 1.24
CA PRO A 99 0.39 13.83 2.32
C PRO A 99 1.85 13.45 2.03
N LYS A 100 2.18 12.99 0.81
CA LYS A 100 3.54 12.58 0.42
C LYS A 100 4.56 13.75 0.45
N GLY A 101 4.11 15.01 0.35
CA GLY A 101 4.96 16.21 0.41
C GLY A 101 5.32 16.69 1.82
N LEU A 102 4.79 16.05 2.85
CA LEU A 102 4.94 16.46 4.24
C LEU A 102 6.22 15.88 4.85
N LYS A 103 7.05 16.73 5.44
CA LYS A 103 8.34 16.37 6.07
C LYS A 103 8.19 16.39 7.58
N ILE A 104 8.63 15.33 8.27
CA ILE A 104 8.67 15.30 9.73
C ILE A 104 9.91 16.08 10.20
N LYS A 105 9.71 17.16 10.98
CA LYS A 105 10.81 17.92 11.60
C LYS A 105 11.35 17.20 12.82
N LYS A 106 10.44 16.78 13.71
CA LYS A 106 10.77 16.21 15.01
C LYS A 106 9.64 15.30 15.50
N ILE A 107 9.99 14.25 16.22
CA ILE A 107 9.06 13.44 17.00
C ILE A 107 9.55 13.45 18.47
N ASP A 108 8.67 13.81 19.39
CA ASP A 108 8.94 13.81 20.83
C ASP A 108 8.06 12.76 21.56
N PRO A 109 8.64 11.94 22.47
CA PRO A 109 7.87 11.02 23.30
C PRO A 109 7.15 11.76 24.44
N LEU A 110 5.86 11.48 24.59
CA LEU A 110 5.02 12.01 25.67
C LEU A 110 5.18 11.13 26.91
N LYS A 111 6.16 11.49 27.74
CA LYS A 111 6.54 10.74 28.95
C LYS A 111 5.60 11.04 30.12
N PHE A 112 5.04 9.99 30.69
CA PHE A 112 4.42 9.97 32.02
C PHE A 112 5.42 9.41 33.01
N SER A 113 5.55 10.06 34.16
CA SER A 113 6.43 9.56 35.22
C SER A 113 5.87 9.77 36.62
N VAL A 114 6.17 8.82 37.51
CA VAL A 114 5.74 8.80 38.91
C VAL A 114 6.97 8.56 39.78
N THR A 115 7.22 9.46 40.73
CA THR A 115 8.33 9.36 41.68
C THR A 115 7.77 9.35 43.11
N PHE A 116 8.15 8.36 43.92
CA PHE A 116 7.88 8.39 45.35
C PHE A 116 8.88 9.32 46.03
N VAL A 117 8.41 10.45 46.56
CA VAL A 117 9.29 11.53 47.06
C VAL A 117 9.52 11.41 48.56
N ASP A 118 8.46 11.47 49.35
CA ASP A 118 8.54 11.53 50.81
C ASP A 118 7.28 11.02 51.53
N VAL A 119 7.36 10.83 52.85
CA VAL A 119 6.25 10.32 53.68
C VAL A 119 5.83 11.40 54.67
N SER A 120 4.53 11.69 54.77
CA SER A 120 4.02 12.64 55.76
C SER A 120 4.05 12.05 57.16
N SER A 121 4.68 12.75 58.11
CA SER A 121 4.64 12.41 59.53
C SER A 121 3.26 12.74 60.14
N GLY A 122 2.44 11.72 60.36
CA GLY A 122 1.11 11.82 60.98
C GLY A 122 0.57 10.46 61.42
N THR A 123 -0.60 10.42 62.06
CA THR A 123 -1.20 9.20 62.63
C THR A 123 -1.47 8.09 61.59
N THR A 124 -1.58 8.46 60.31
CA THR A 124 -1.59 7.53 59.18
C THR A 124 -0.52 8.00 58.19
N PRO A 125 0.48 7.17 57.84
CA PRO A 125 1.51 7.56 56.89
C PRO A 125 0.92 7.72 55.48
N ARG A 126 0.98 8.94 54.93
CA ARG A 126 0.63 9.21 53.53
C ARG A 126 1.90 9.40 52.72
N CYS A 127 1.98 8.74 51.58
CA CYS A 127 3.10 8.86 50.67
C CYS A 127 2.86 10.02 49.70
N SER A 128 3.83 10.92 49.59
CA SER A 128 3.84 11.98 48.59
C SER A 128 4.43 11.45 47.28
N MET A 129 3.62 11.54 46.24
CA MET A 129 3.92 11.05 44.90
C MET A 129 3.98 12.24 43.96
N ARG A 130 5.12 12.39 43.28
CA ARG A 130 5.32 13.40 42.24
C ARG A 130 4.99 12.78 40.91
N ILE A 131 3.96 13.31 40.28
CA ILE A 131 3.43 12.89 38.99
C ILE A 131 3.82 13.96 37.97
N THR A 132 4.64 13.59 37.00
CA THR A 132 5.11 14.49 35.96
C THR A 132 4.62 14.00 34.60
N ARG A 133 3.79 14.80 33.94
CA ARG A 133 3.23 14.57 32.61
C ARG A 133 3.82 15.55 31.61
N VAL A 134 4.60 15.05 30.65
CA VAL A 134 5.05 15.84 29.50
C VAL A 134 3.86 16.01 28.55
N ASN A 135 3.37 17.24 28.48
CA ASN A 135 2.28 17.69 27.62
C ASN A 135 2.87 18.48 26.44
N PRO A 136 2.09 18.79 25.39
CA PRO A 136 2.58 19.72 24.37
C PRO A 136 2.87 21.06 25.03
N PRO A 137 3.87 21.82 24.58
CA PRO A 137 3.91 23.24 24.89
C PRO A 137 2.63 23.87 24.35
N GLY A 138 1.81 24.43 25.25
CA GLY A 138 0.76 25.36 24.84
C GLY A 138 1.37 26.61 24.21
N GLU A 139 0.54 27.55 23.78
CA GLU A 139 0.98 28.79 23.11
C GLU A 139 2.01 29.62 23.90
N LYS A 140 2.10 29.40 25.22
CA LYS A 140 3.08 30.01 26.16
C LYS A 140 4.27 29.11 26.54
N GLY A 141 4.50 28.00 25.84
CA GLY A 141 5.74 27.21 25.95
C GLY A 141 5.91 26.32 27.19
N LEU A 142 4.92 26.20 28.07
CA LEU A 142 4.99 25.34 29.27
C LEU A 142 4.55 23.90 28.95
N PRO A 143 5.46 22.91 28.82
CA PRO A 143 5.17 21.58 28.26
C PRO A 143 5.10 20.48 29.34
N THR A 144 4.98 20.83 30.62
CA THR A 144 5.07 19.83 31.69
C THR A 144 4.14 20.17 32.84
N GLY A 145 3.12 19.34 33.02
CA GLY A 145 2.29 19.35 34.23
C GLY A 145 2.98 18.52 35.30
N MET A 146 3.50 19.17 36.35
CA MET A 146 4.00 18.50 37.54
C MET A 146 3.00 18.69 38.67
N THR A 147 2.42 17.58 39.15
CA THR A 147 1.48 17.53 40.26
C THR A 147 2.09 16.71 41.38
N SER A 148 1.97 17.18 42.62
CA SER A 148 2.35 16.40 43.80
C SER A 148 1.10 16.02 44.55
N THR A 149 0.86 14.72 44.76
CA THR A 149 -0.32 14.19 45.46
C THR A 149 0.12 13.45 46.71
N LEU A 150 -0.57 13.66 47.83
CA LEU A 150 -0.39 12.90 49.07
C LEU A 150 -1.46 11.81 49.11
N MET A 151 -1.06 10.54 49.16
CA MET A 151 -1.98 9.40 49.11
C MET A 151 -1.74 8.43 50.27
N ALA A 152 -2.82 7.91 50.83
CA ALA A 152 -2.84 6.81 51.79
C ALA A 152 -3.03 5.45 51.07
N VAL A 153 -2.63 4.37 51.73
CA VAL A 153 -2.82 3.01 51.21
C VAL A 153 -4.31 2.74 50.98
N GLY A 154 -4.66 2.23 49.79
CA GLY A 154 -6.04 2.04 49.32
C GLY A 154 -6.64 3.22 48.56
N GLU A 155 -6.02 4.41 48.57
CA GLU A 155 -6.51 5.55 47.78
C GLU A 155 -6.16 5.40 46.30
N GLU A 156 -7.05 5.90 45.44
CA GLU A 156 -6.88 5.92 43.99
C GLU A 156 -6.94 7.33 43.41
N ASN A 157 -6.31 7.48 42.24
CA ASN A 157 -6.31 8.69 41.43
C ASN A 157 -6.66 8.30 39.97
N ASP A 158 -6.65 9.24 39.04
CA ASP A 158 -6.94 9.00 37.62
C ASP A 158 -5.93 8.06 36.94
N PHE A 159 -4.71 7.94 37.47
CA PHE A 159 -3.60 7.23 36.82
C PHE A 159 -3.23 5.89 37.46
N PHE A 160 -3.40 5.78 38.78
CA PHE A 160 -3.01 4.60 39.55
C PHE A 160 -3.80 4.50 40.86
N LYS A 161 -3.75 3.32 41.46
CA LYS A 161 -4.26 3.00 42.80
C LYS A 161 -3.09 2.58 43.68
N PHE A 162 -3.06 3.11 44.91
CA PHE A 162 -1.99 2.81 45.86
C PHE A 162 -2.33 1.52 46.62
N LEU A 163 -1.65 0.42 46.30
CA LEU A 163 -1.96 -0.90 46.86
C LEU A 163 -1.35 -1.12 48.24
N GLU A 164 -0.04 -0.93 48.38
CA GLU A 164 0.71 -1.26 49.60
C GLU A 164 1.91 -0.33 49.80
N ALA A 165 2.24 -0.05 51.06
CA ALA A 165 3.46 0.65 51.45
C ALA A 165 4.35 -0.28 52.28
N ARG A 166 5.63 -0.41 51.92
CA ARG A 166 6.55 -1.39 52.51
C ARG A 166 7.81 -0.70 53.07
N PRO A 167 8.16 -0.86 54.36
CA PRO A 167 7.30 -1.36 55.45
C PRO A 167 6.17 -0.36 55.79
N ALA A 168 5.08 -0.84 56.40
CA ALA A 168 3.87 -0.04 56.60
C ALA A 168 4.07 1.23 57.46
N ASP A 169 4.86 1.13 58.54
CA ASP A 169 5.08 2.25 59.49
C ASP A 169 6.06 3.31 58.97
N ALA A 170 6.98 2.93 58.08
CA ALA A 170 8.05 3.78 57.57
C ALA A 170 8.38 3.44 56.11
N PRO A 171 7.46 3.72 55.16
CA PRO A 171 7.56 3.18 53.81
C PRO A 171 8.79 3.65 53.04
N THR A 172 9.61 2.68 52.65
CA THR A 172 10.78 2.82 51.78
C THR A 172 10.45 2.48 50.34
N GLU A 173 9.41 1.67 50.12
CA GLU A 173 8.91 1.25 48.81
C GLU A 173 7.37 1.33 48.80
N VAL A 174 6.79 1.60 47.64
CA VAL A 174 5.34 1.69 47.43
C VAL A 174 4.94 0.86 46.22
N VAL A 175 3.85 0.08 46.34
CA VAL A 175 3.28 -0.72 45.26
C VAL A 175 2.09 0.03 44.68
N LEU A 176 2.14 0.31 43.38
CA LEU A 176 1.11 1.02 42.63
C LEU A 176 0.51 0.12 41.55
N GLU A 177 -0.81 0.08 41.46
CA GLU A 177 -1.55 -0.54 40.35
C GLU A 177 -1.84 0.55 39.30
N MET A 178 -1.25 0.44 38.11
CA MET A 178 -1.42 1.42 37.03
C MET A 178 -2.74 1.20 36.29
N LYS A 179 -3.68 2.16 36.39
CA LYS A 179 -5.05 2.03 35.85
C LYS A 179 -5.13 1.82 34.33
N LYS A 180 -4.11 2.23 33.57
CA LYS A 180 -4.09 2.12 32.11
C LYS A 180 -3.92 0.67 31.64
N ASP A 181 -3.03 -0.07 32.30
CA ASP A 181 -2.52 -1.36 31.81
C ASP A 181 -2.69 -2.50 32.84
N GLY A 182 -3.11 -2.18 34.08
CA GLY A 182 -3.22 -3.15 35.19
C GLY A 182 -1.87 -3.55 35.80
N GLU A 183 -0.77 -2.88 35.42
CA GLU A 183 0.59 -3.20 35.87
C GLU A 183 0.79 -2.84 37.35
N GLU A 184 1.23 -3.82 38.16
CA GLU A 184 1.71 -3.58 39.53
C GLU A 184 3.19 -3.15 39.50
N VAL A 185 3.43 -1.90 39.85
CA VAL A 185 4.76 -1.27 39.86
C VAL A 185 5.23 -1.09 41.31
N THR A 186 6.34 -1.73 41.67
CA THR A 186 7.03 -1.46 42.95
C THR A 186 8.03 -0.31 42.78
N LEU A 187 7.82 0.79 43.50
CA LEU A 187 8.62 2.02 43.47
C LEU A 187 9.36 2.26 44.78
N PRO A 188 10.69 2.08 44.83
CA PRO A 188 11.52 2.56 45.93
C PRO A 188 11.56 4.09 46.02
N LYS A 189 11.75 4.63 47.24
CA LYS A 189 11.85 6.06 47.50
C LYS A 189 12.96 6.69 46.64
N GLY A 190 12.63 7.79 45.97
CA GLY A 190 13.52 8.51 45.06
C GLY A 190 13.68 7.88 43.66
N LYS A 191 13.16 6.66 43.41
CA LYS A 191 13.10 6.12 42.04
C LYS A 191 11.86 6.62 41.30
N THR A 192 12.02 6.73 39.99
CA THR A 192 10.99 7.20 39.06
C THR A 192 10.59 6.04 38.15
N TYR A 193 9.29 5.72 38.11
CA TYR A 193 8.71 4.95 37.01
C TYR A 193 8.49 5.91 35.85
N GLU A 194 8.82 5.48 34.63
CA GLU A 194 8.61 6.25 33.41
C GLU A 194 7.95 5.36 32.34
N ARG A 195 6.90 5.87 31.70
CA ARG A 195 6.19 5.22 30.59
C ARG A 195 5.93 6.23 29.48
N ILE A 196 6.10 5.81 28.23
CA ILE A 196 5.69 6.60 27.07
C ILE A 196 4.18 6.39 26.88
N GLU A 197 3.39 7.45 26.96
CA GLU A 197 1.93 7.35 26.76
C GLU A 197 1.48 7.64 25.33
N GLY A 198 2.37 8.19 24.51
CA GLY A 198 2.19 8.43 23.08
C GLY A 198 3.33 9.27 22.52
N TYR A 199 3.19 9.71 21.28
CA TYR A 199 4.15 10.58 20.61
C TYR A 199 3.48 11.86 20.12
N ILE A 200 4.29 12.88 19.88
CA ILE A 200 3.87 14.13 19.26
C ILE A 200 4.85 14.49 18.15
N ALA A 201 4.35 14.95 17.00
CA ALA A 201 5.16 15.31 15.85
C ALA A 201 5.08 16.81 15.55
N GLU A 202 6.20 17.37 15.11
CA GLU A 202 6.25 18.63 14.36
C GLU A 202 6.46 18.31 12.89
N LEU A 203 5.59 18.85 12.04
CA LEU A 203 5.51 18.52 10.62
C LEU A 203 5.60 19.80 9.78
N TRP A 204 6.20 19.68 8.60
CA TRP A 204 6.43 20.77 7.67
C TRP A 204 5.86 20.46 6.29
N TYR A 205 5.12 21.40 5.73
CA TYR A 205 4.62 21.28 4.36
C TYR A 205 5.25 22.34 3.45
N ASP A 206 6.11 21.85 2.56
CA ASP A 206 6.96 22.65 1.67
C ASP A 206 6.14 23.44 0.64
N ALA A 207 5.08 22.84 0.10
CA ALA A 207 4.27 23.44 -0.97
C ALA A 207 3.42 24.64 -0.52
N GLU A 208 2.99 24.69 0.75
CA GLU A 208 2.25 25.82 1.35
C GLU A 208 3.12 26.68 2.29
N ASN A 209 4.39 26.35 2.49
CA ASN A 209 5.28 26.99 3.47
C ASN A 209 4.69 26.99 4.90
N LYS A 210 4.15 25.84 5.32
CA LYS A 210 3.26 25.72 6.49
C LYS A 210 3.83 24.80 7.56
N ASP A 211 3.83 25.30 8.79
CA ASP A 211 4.26 24.59 9.99
C ASP A 211 3.05 23.98 10.72
N PHE A 212 3.16 22.71 11.10
CA PHE A 212 2.15 21.98 11.84
C PHE A 212 2.79 21.44 13.13
N LYS A 213 2.56 22.16 14.23
CA LYS A 213 3.10 21.83 15.55
C LYS A 213 2.11 21.04 16.38
N ASN A 214 2.61 20.33 17.39
CA ASN A 214 1.82 19.60 18.37
C ASN A 214 0.88 18.53 17.77
N ILE A 215 1.29 17.88 16.67
CA ILE A 215 0.46 16.93 15.94
C ILE A 215 0.42 15.57 16.63
N ARG A 216 -0.79 15.02 16.79
CA ARG A 216 -1.09 13.77 17.51
C ARG A 216 -2.05 12.91 16.72
N GLU A 217 -2.30 11.70 17.21
CA GLU A 217 -3.44 10.89 16.77
C GLU A 217 -4.74 11.70 16.84
N LYS A 218 -5.59 11.55 15.82
CA LYS A 218 -6.85 12.28 15.60
C LYS A 218 -6.69 13.78 15.30
N SER A 219 -5.48 14.33 15.20
CA SER A 219 -5.27 15.67 14.63
C SER A 219 -5.70 15.70 13.15
N SER A 220 -6.22 16.83 12.70
CA SER A 220 -6.63 17.05 11.31
C SER A 220 -5.76 18.11 10.66
N LEU A 221 -5.31 17.85 9.43
CA LEU A 221 -4.35 18.64 8.66
C LEU A 221 -4.97 18.98 7.29
N VAL A 222 -5.02 20.25 6.92
CA VAL A 222 -5.42 20.64 5.55
C VAL A 222 -4.16 20.84 4.72
N LEU A 223 -4.03 20.04 3.65
CA LEU A 223 -2.90 20.00 2.72
C LEU A 223 -3.44 20.10 1.27
N SER A 224 -3.03 21.12 0.52
CA SER A 224 -3.48 21.39 -0.86
C SER A 224 -5.02 21.43 -1.00
N GLY A 225 -5.72 21.90 0.04
CA GLY A 225 -7.18 21.95 0.10
C GLY A 225 -7.86 20.66 0.56
N GLU A 226 -7.12 19.56 0.72
CA GLU A 226 -7.65 18.29 1.22
C GLU A 226 -7.40 18.11 2.71
N THR A 227 -8.45 17.72 3.44
CA THR A 227 -8.36 17.37 4.87
C THR A 227 -7.79 15.97 5.03
N ASN A 228 -6.76 15.81 5.86
CA ASN A 228 -6.07 14.57 6.16
C ASN A 228 -6.01 14.38 7.68
N ASN A 229 -6.48 13.24 8.17
CA ASN A 229 -6.52 12.93 9.60
C ASN A 229 -5.34 12.04 9.99
N VAL A 230 -4.67 12.37 11.07
CA VAL A 230 -3.58 11.57 11.63
C VAL A 230 -4.18 10.37 12.36
N VAL A 231 -3.84 9.16 11.94
CA VAL A 231 -4.34 7.91 12.54
C VAL A 231 -3.42 7.43 13.65
N ALA A 232 -2.11 7.46 13.41
CA ALA A 232 -1.09 6.99 14.33
C ALA A 232 0.13 7.91 14.30
N VAL A 233 0.76 8.12 15.46
CA VAL A 233 2.08 8.77 15.59
C VAL A 233 2.94 7.85 16.43
N THR A 234 4.01 7.32 15.84
CA THR A 234 4.97 6.43 16.50
C THR A 234 6.33 7.13 16.65
N ALA A 235 7.34 6.45 17.19
CA ALA A 235 8.70 7.00 17.28
C ALA A 235 9.36 7.19 15.90
N GLU A 236 8.96 6.37 14.92
CA GLU A 236 9.57 6.30 13.59
C GLU A 236 8.63 6.87 12.52
N ASP A 237 7.35 6.50 12.53
CA ASP A 237 6.42 6.79 11.44
C ASP A 237 5.18 7.59 11.89
N VAL A 238 4.69 8.45 11.00
CA VAL A 238 3.41 9.18 11.11
C VAL A 238 2.46 8.69 10.02
N VAL A 239 1.27 8.22 10.41
CA VAL A 239 0.28 7.69 9.47
C VAL A 239 -0.88 8.67 9.29
N LEU A 240 -1.09 9.09 8.05
CA LEU A 240 -2.17 9.96 7.60
C LEU A 240 -3.24 9.17 6.88
N LEU A 241 -4.50 9.56 7.04
CA LEU A 241 -5.67 9.04 6.33
C LEU A 241 -6.43 10.20 5.70
N ASN A 242 -6.58 10.18 4.38
CA ASN A 242 -7.54 11.04 3.72
C ASN A 242 -8.95 10.43 3.89
N PRO A 243 -9.91 11.11 4.53
CA PRO A 243 -11.24 10.58 4.78
C PRO A 243 -12.13 10.55 3.52
N ALA A 244 -11.80 11.32 2.48
CA ALA A 244 -12.55 11.34 1.22
C ALA A 244 -12.15 10.20 0.27
N THR A 245 -10.86 9.86 0.21
CA THR A 245 -10.33 8.78 -0.64
C THR A 245 -10.06 7.47 0.11
N THR A 246 -10.14 7.48 1.45
CA THR A 246 -9.74 6.40 2.37
C THR A 246 -8.26 5.97 2.28
N LEU A 247 -7.45 6.69 1.49
CA LEU A 247 -6.05 6.39 1.26
C LEU A 247 -5.22 6.68 2.52
N LYS A 248 -4.38 5.71 2.91
CA LYS A 248 -3.40 5.86 3.99
C LYS A 248 -2.03 6.21 3.43
N THR A 249 -1.39 7.22 3.96
CA THR A 249 0.01 7.58 3.66
C THR A 249 0.83 7.47 4.93
N THR A 250 1.88 6.64 4.90
CA THR A 250 2.86 6.53 5.98
C THR A 250 4.07 7.39 5.65
N LEU A 251 4.45 8.27 6.57
CA LEU A 251 5.64 9.12 6.48
C LEU A 251 6.67 8.62 7.46
N LYS A 252 7.88 8.33 6.97
CA LYS A 252 8.99 7.86 7.80
C LYS A 252 9.83 9.01 8.31
N TYR A 253 10.16 8.99 9.59
CA TYR A 253 11.07 9.93 10.21
C TYR A 253 12.50 9.53 9.89
N ASN A 254 12.97 10.00 8.74
CA ASN A 254 14.39 10.05 8.43
C ASN A 254 15.04 11.12 9.30
N ALA A 255 15.31 10.79 10.57
CA ALA A 255 16.26 11.52 11.39
C ALA A 255 17.61 11.47 10.66
N ALA A 256 18.02 12.60 10.08
CA ALA A 256 19.35 12.72 9.52
C ALA A 256 20.39 12.57 10.67
N PRO A 257 21.44 11.75 10.49
CA PRO A 257 22.49 11.58 11.49
C PRO A 257 23.37 12.83 11.65
#